data_AF-A0A9D9RGB4-F1
#
_entry.id   AF-A0A9D9RGB4-F1
#
_cell.length_a   1.000
_cell.length_b   1.000
_cell.length_c   1.000
_cell.angle_alpha   90.00
_cell.angle_beta   90.00
_cell.angle_gamma   90.00
#
_symmetry.space_group_name_H-M   'P 1'
#
loop_
_entity.id
_entity.type
_entity.pdbx_description
1 polymer ?
#
loop_
_entity_poly.entity_id
_entity_poly.type
_entity_poly.pdbx_seq_one_letter_code
_entity_poly.pdbx_strand_id
1 'polypeptide(L)' 'RWAGPVLVKKPNQPNGLICLKGGDLHQEIFESGTRPKMMPIYDIFKEDYFKEKYIIQVKK' A
#
# COMPACT_ATOMS: atom_id res chain seq x y z
N ARG A 1 -14.37 -1.77 2.14
CA ARG A 1 -13.42 -2.90 1.98
C ARG A 1 -12.21 -2.38 1.20
N TRP A 2 -11.01 -2.45 1.77
CA TRP A 2 -9.79 -1.91 1.15
C TRP A 2 -9.17 -2.92 0.15
N ALA A 3 -7.86 -3.15 0.13
CA ALA A 3 -7.16 -3.89 -0.93
C ALA A 3 -7.69 -5.32 -1.19
N GLY A 4 -8.26 -6.00 -0.18
CA GLY A 4 -8.69 -7.41 -0.24
C GLY A 4 -9.50 -7.82 -1.49
N PRO A 5 -10.62 -7.15 -1.84
CA PRO A 5 -11.45 -7.50 -2.99
C PRO A 5 -10.83 -7.14 -4.35
N VAL A 6 -9.90 -6.18 -4.41
CA VAL A 6 -9.24 -5.76 -5.66
C VAL A 6 -8.07 -6.68 -6.01
N LEU A 7 -7.53 -7.40 -5.02
CA LEU A 7 -6.44 -8.35 -5.20
C LEU A 7 -6.96 -9.66 -5.83
N VAL A 8 -6.78 -9.79 -7.13
CA VAL A 8 -7.09 -10.98 -7.93
C VAL A 8 -5.95 -12.00 -7.82
N LYS A 9 -6.24 -13.26 -7.52
CA LYS A 9 -5.26 -14.36 -7.57
C LYS A 9 -5.21 -14.94 -8.99
N LYS A 10 -4.02 -14.96 -9.59
CA LYS A 10 -3.74 -15.70 -10.83
C LYS A 10 -2.52 -16.58 -10.60
N PRO A 11 -2.51 -17.84 -11.08
CA PRO A 11 -1.32 -18.68 -11.01
C PRO A 11 -0.15 -18.03 -11.78
N ASN A 12 1.06 -18.15 -11.23
CA ASN A 12 2.31 -17.64 -11.81
C ASN A 12 2.41 -16.13 -12.08
N GLN A 13 1.58 -15.29 -11.47
CA GLN A 13 1.81 -13.83 -11.44
C GLN A 13 1.96 -13.34 -10.01
N PRO A 14 3.03 -12.58 -9.68
CA PRO A 14 3.14 -11.88 -8.40
C PRO A 14 2.15 -10.71 -8.39
N ASN A 15 0.86 -11.00 -8.25
CA ASN A 15 -0.19 -10.00 -8.22
C ASN A 15 -0.07 -9.22 -6.92
N GLY A 16 0.04 -7.91 -7.04
CA GLY A 16 0.02 -7.01 -5.91
C GLY A 16 -0.58 -5.67 -6.25
N LEU A 17 -1.15 -5.01 -5.26
CA LEU A 17 -1.64 -3.65 -5.37
C LEU A 17 -0.55 -2.71 -4.89
N ILE A 18 -0.15 -1.77 -5.75
CA ILE A 18 0.70 -0.63 -5.36
C ILE A 18 -0.18 0.61 -5.37
N CYS A 19 -0.20 1.35 -4.26
CA CYS A 19 -0.93 2.60 -4.17
C CYS A 19 -0.17 3.66 -3.37
N LEU A 20 -0.44 4.92 -3.70
CA LEU A 20 0.04 6.09 -2.97
C LEU A 20 -1.03 6.48 -1.96
N LYS A 21 -0.67 6.50 -0.68
CA LYS A 21 -1.57 6.90 0.41
C LYS A 21 -0.89 7.88 1.34
N GLY A 22 -1.68 8.71 2.02
CA GLY A 22 -1.20 9.56 3.11
C GLY A 22 -2.14 9.52 4.31
N GLY A 23 -1.72 10.14 5.41
CA GLY A 23 -2.42 10.09 6.70
C GLY A 23 -2.09 8.86 7.55
N ASP A 24 -2.85 8.66 8.63
CA ASP A 24 -2.74 7.47 9.49
C ASP A 24 -3.51 6.29 8.88
N LEU A 25 -2.75 5.28 8.47
CA LEU A 25 -3.27 4.11 7.75
C LEU A 25 -3.42 2.88 8.65
N HIS A 26 -3.09 2.98 9.94
CA HIS A 26 -3.09 1.83 10.85
C HIS A 26 -4.46 1.15 10.93
N GLN A 27 -5.52 1.95 11.12
CA GLN A 27 -6.88 1.42 11.23
C GLN A 27 -7.36 0.79 9.91
N GLU A 28 -7.17 1.47 8.78
CA GLU A 28 -7.57 0.94 7.46
C GLU A 28 -6.85 -0.37 7.11
N ILE A 29 -5.55 -0.46 7.42
CA ILE A 29 -4.75 -1.66 7.20
C ILE A 29 -5.28 -2.80 8.07
N PHE A 30 -5.52 -2.54 9.36
CA PHE A 30 -6.03 -3.52 10.31
C PHE A 30 -7.39 -4.08 9.86
N GLU A 31 -8.34 -3.21 9.53
CA GLU A 31 -9.69 -3.58 9.09
C GLU A 31 -9.69 -4.37 7.77
N SER A 32 -8.66 -4.20 6.94
CA SER A 32 -8.56 -4.92 5.67
C SER A 32 -8.11 -6.37 5.79
N GLY A 33 -7.52 -6.77 6.93
CA GLY A 33 -6.91 -8.07 7.12
C GLY A 33 -5.71 -8.36 6.21
N THR A 34 -5.20 -7.34 5.49
CA THR A 34 -4.03 -7.48 4.62
C THR A 34 -2.73 -7.15 5.36
N ARG A 35 -1.59 -7.66 4.86
CA ARG A 35 -0.25 -7.37 5.40
C ARG A 35 0.59 -6.63 4.36
N PRO A 36 0.36 -5.32 4.16
CA PRO A 36 1.13 -4.53 3.21
C PRO A 36 2.58 -4.32 3.64
N LYS A 37 3.46 -4.15 2.65
CA LYS A 37 4.74 -3.48 2.82
C LYS A 37 4.55 -1.99 2.56
N MET A 38 5.16 -1.14 3.37
CA MET A 38 5.07 0.32 3.25
C MET A 38 6.47 0.91 3.06
N MET A 39 6.57 1.95 2.23
CA MET A 39 7.80 2.69 1.98
C MET A 39 7.48 4.19 1.85
N PRO A 40 8.18 5.09 2.56
CA PRO A 40 7.99 6.53 2.39
C PRO A 40 8.35 6.98 0.98
N ILE A 41 7.51 7.80 0.35
CA ILE A 41 7.82 8.37 -0.98
C ILE A 41 8.91 9.42 -0.87
N TYR A 42 8.98 10.09 0.27
CA TYR A 42 10.04 11.04 0.59
C TYR A 42 11.45 10.43 0.49
N ASP A 43 11.59 9.11 0.58
CA ASP A 43 12.89 8.45 0.41
C ASP A 43 13.36 8.41 -1.04
N ILE A 44 12.43 8.50 -1.99
CA ILE A 44 12.71 8.56 -3.43
C ILE A 44 12.71 10.02 -3.92
N PHE A 45 11.70 10.79 -3.50
CA PHE A 45 11.48 12.18 -3.92
C PHE A 45 11.52 13.09 -2.70
N LYS A 46 12.64 13.81 -2.51
CA LYS A 46 12.89 14.67 -1.33
C LYS A 46 12.15 16.01 -1.41
N GLU A 47 10.83 15.97 -1.62
CA GLU A 47 9.96 17.14 -1.63
C GLU A 47 9.01 17.11 -0.43
N ASP A 48 8.73 18.26 0.17
CA ASP A 48 7.87 18.37 1.35
C ASP A 48 6.47 17.77 1.13
N TYR A 49 5.97 17.87 -0.11
CA TYR A 49 4.72 17.26 -0.53
C TYR A 49 4.64 15.73 -0.29
N PHE A 50 5.79 15.04 -0.30
CA PHE A 50 5.87 13.58 -0.16
C PHE A 50 6.14 13.10 1.27
N LYS A 51 6.37 13.99 2.24
CA LYS A 51 6.70 13.62 3.64
C LYS A 51 5.64 12.74 4.30
N GLU A 52 4.37 12.95 3.95
CA GLU A 52 3.25 12.19 4.51
C GLU A 52 2.73 11.12 3.56
N LYS A 53 3.45 10.85 2.46
CA LYS A 53 3.00 9.92 1.42
C LYS A 53 3.82 8.65 1.43
N TYR A 54 3.13 7.52 1.27
CA TYR A 54 3.70 6.20 1.31
C TYR A 54 3.31 5.41 0.07
N ILE A 55 4.27 4.66 -0.46
CA ILE A 55 4.01 3.55 -1.37
C ILE A 55 3.63 2.34 -0.52
N ILE A 56 2.42 1.85 -0.76
CA ILE A 56 1.90 0.63 -0.13
C ILE A 56 1.85 -0.47 -1.16
N GLN A 57 2.52 -1.58 -0.89
CA GLN A 57 2.47 -2.80 -1.68
C GLN A 57 1.76 -3.91 -0.89
N VAL A 58 0.64 -4.40 -1.40
CA VAL A 58 -0.01 -5.62 -0.88
C VAL A 58 0.21 -6.75 -1.86
N LYS A 59 0.80 -7.87 -1.42
CA LYS A 59 0.92 -9.12 -2.20
C LYS A 59 -0.09 -10.14 -1.65
N LYS A 60 -0.64 -11.00 -2.52
CA LYS A 60 -1.63 -12.03 -2.14
C LYS A 60 -1.27 -13.41 -2.66
#